data_AF-A0A6A0AJI6-F1
#
_entry.id   AF-A0A6A0AJI6-F1
#
_cell.length_a   1.000
_cell.length_b   1.000
_cell.length_c   1.000
_cell.angle_alpha   90.00
_cell.angle_beta   90.00
_cell.angle_gamma   90.00
#
_symmetry.space_group_name_H-M   'P 1'
#
loop_
_entity.id
_entity.type
_entity.pdbx_description
1 polymer ?
#
loop_
_entity_poly.entity_id
_entity_poly.type
_entity_poly.pdbx_seq_one_letter_code
_entity_poly.pdbx_strand_id
1 'polypeptide(L)'
;MGVQLVTYNPTAAVFGRWRLSLDWQPDGSILGTHQLQHKIVQGVLEIEGEEADALRHATYGKGRRQPLHRHTQWSYASRLTPGWLLYEVAQCGVQVAAVAVYFVYVTRVVDSDMFSTSFPAYDSQAAAPARYFLPARLTTATALASAAGVSAPVPLAGAAGRWALPPDMAGLQQAAAMFQRAQQMADLYVWYGVLQGVALLMLLVFAIKYISFQPRLALIFKTLAAMAQDLMHFLAVYLVMTVCLVLCLVVVFGPRVSTLSSLGDALLNMLQANLLHDFIGMRTYQVR
;
A
#
# COMPACT_ATOMS: atom_id res chain seq x y z
N MET A 1 16.44 11.95 -7.13
CA MET A 1 17.22 10.68 -7.07
C MET A 1 16.55 9.74 -6.07
N GLY A 2 16.54 8.44 -6.31
CA GLY A 2 15.90 7.48 -5.41
C GLY A 2 16.84 6.30 -5.10
N VAL A 3 16.91 5.91 -3.82
CA VAL A 3 17.59 4.70 -3.35
C VAL A 3 16.54 3.74 -2.83
N GLN A 4 16.66 2.47 -3.18
CA GLN A 4 15.76 1.43 -2.71
C GLN A 4 16.57 0.25 -2.16
N LEU A 5 16.16 -0.23 -0.99
CA LEU A 5 16.66 -1.43 -0.36
C LEU A 5 15.50 -2.40 -0.14
N VAL A 6 15.75 -3.67 -0.42
CA VAL A 6 14.81 -4.76 -0.19
C VAL A 6 15.53 -5.80 0.66
N THR A 7 14.90 -6.24 1.75
CA THR A 7 15.43 -7.23 2.66
C THR A 7 14.41 -8.35 2.86
N TYR A 8 14.88 -9.57 3.05
CA TYR A 8 14.03 -10.70 3.39
C TYR A 8 14.60 -11.40 4.62
N ASN A 9 13.76 -11.56 5.64
CA ASN A 9 14.10 -12.31 6.83
C ASN A 9 13.46 -13.71 6.75
N PRO A 10 14.24 -14.78 6.51
CA PRO A 10 13.71 -16.12 6.35
C PRO A 10 13.15 -16.70 7.66
N THR A 11 13.62 -16.26 8.84
CA THR A 11 13.16 -16.82 10.13
C THR A 11 11.76 -16.34 10.49
N ALA A 12 11.46 -15.08 10.19
CA ALA A 12 10.15 -14.49 10.41
C ALA A 12 9.24 -14.58 9.17
N ALA A 13 9.75 -15.08 8.04
CA ALA A 13 9.12 -14.98 6.72
C ALA A 13 8.64 -13.55 6.41
N VAL A 14 9.42 -12.53 6.79
CA VAL A 14 9.08 -11.12 6.60
C VAL A 14 9.88 -10.53 5.45
N PHE A 15 9.17 -9.91 4.52
CA PHE A 15 9.73 -9.08 3.47
C PHE A 15 9.73 -7.61 3.91
N GLY A 16 10.90 -6.99 3.94
CA GLY A 16 11.10 -5.59 4.27
C GLY A 16 11.49 -4.78 3.04
N ARG A 17 10.94 -3.58 2.91
CA ARG A 17 11.27 -2.64 1.85
C ARG A 17 11.51 -1.26 2.44
N TRP A 18 12.61 -0.65 2.04
CA TRP A 18 12.94 0.73 2.36
C TRP A 18 13.22 1.50 1.08
N ARG A 19 12.62 2.68 0.94
CA ARG A 19 12.83 3.59 -0.18
C ARG A 19 13.14 4.98 0.36
N LEU A 20 14.14 5.62 -0.23
CA LEU A 20 14.51 7.01 0.00
C LEU A 20 14.41 7.76 -1.33
N SER A 21 13.56 8.77 -1.41
CA SER A 21 13.51 9.73 -2.52
C SER A 21 14.13 11.05 -2.06
N LEU A 22 15.08 11.53 -2.85
CA LEU A 22 15.76 12.81 -2.69
C LEU A 22 15.36 13.69 -3.88
N ASP A 23 14.47 14.64 -3.65
CA ASP A 23 13.99 15.57 -4.67
C ASP A 23 14.71 16.91 -4.54
N TRP A 24 15.30 17.35 -5.65
CA TRP A 24 15.93 18.67 -5.75
C TRP A 24 14.84 19.70 -6.00
N GLN A 25 14.71 20.64 -5.07
CA GLN A 25 13.76 21.74 -5.20
C GLN A 25 14.37 22.89 -6.02
N PRO A 26 13.53 23.74 -6.66
CA PRO A 26 14.00 24.87 -7.47
C PRO A 26 14.82 25.91 -6.69
N ASP A 27 14.70 25.93 -5.36
CA ASP A 27 15.47 26.79 -4.45
C ASP A 27 16.88 26.24 -4.15
N GLY A 28 17.24 25.07 -4.70
CA GLY A 28 18.52 24.41 -4.47
C GLY A 28 18.56 23.54 -3.21
N SER A 29 17.45 23.43 -2.46
CA SER A 29 17.34 22.52 -1.33
C SER A 29 17.06 21.08 -1.77
N ILE A 30 17.36 20.11 -0.89
CA ILE A 30 17.11 18.68 -1.14
C ILE A 30 16.07 18.20 -0.13
N LEU A 31 14.92 17.75 -0.64
CA LEU A 31 13.87 17.13 0.17
C LEU A 31 14.06 15.61 0.19
N GLY A 32 14.31 15.06 1.39
CA GLY A 32 14.40 13.62 1.60
C GLY A 32 13.09 13.03 2.13
N THR A 33 12.46 12.16 1.36
CA THR A 33 11.28 11.38 1.78
C THR A 33 11.65 9.90 1.88
N HIS A 34 11.31 9.25 2.99
CA HIS A 34 11.56 7.84 3.17
C HIS A 34 10.26 7.07 3.40
N GLN A 35 10.21 5.84 2.90
CA GLN A 35 9.09 4.93 3.06
C GLN A 35 9.62 3.57 3.51
N LEU A 36 9.06 3.08 4.62
CA LEU A 36 9.35 1.75 5.16
C LEU A 36 8.09 0.91 5.10
N GLN A 37 8.18 -0.27 4.52
CA GLN A 37 7.09 -1.22 4.40
C GLN A 37 7.60 -2.60 4.82
N HIS A 38 6.76 -3.33 5.53
CA HIS A 38 7.02 -4.72 5.89
C HIS A 38 5.79 -5.56 5.56
N LYS A 39 6.03 -6.81 5.17
CA LYS A 39 4.98 -7.78 4.92
C LYS A 39 5.39 -9.14 5.45
N ILE A 40 4.49 -9.80 6.18
CA ILE A 40 4.61 -11.21 6.53
C ILE A 40 4.16 -12.05 5.32
N VAL A 41 4.99 -13.02 4.92
CA VAL A 41 4.81 -13.89 3.74
C VAL A 41 4.28 -15.28 4.14
N GLN A 42 4.01 -15.52 5.43
CA GLN A 42 3.44 -16.80 5.90
C GLN A 42 2.15 -17.14 5.14
N GLY A 43 2.17 -18.27 4.44
CA GLY A 43 1.09 -18.77 3.61
C GLY A 43 0.13 -19.65 4.42
N VAL A 44 -1.16 -19.51 4.12
CA VAL A 44 -2.23 -20.52 3.92
C VAL A 44 -2.46 -21.61 5.00
N LEU A 45 -1.45 -22.06 5.74
CA LEU A 45 -1.55 -23.16 6.71
C LEU A 45 -2.32 -22.80 7.99
N GLU A 46 -2.38 -21.52 8.39
CA GLU A 46 -3.23 -21.11 9.53
C GLU A 46 -4.72 -21.01 9.15
N ILE A 47 -5.01 -20.69 7.88
CA ILE A 47 -6.40 -20.55 7.40
C ILE A 47 -7.09 -21.92 7.32
N GLU A 48 -6.37 -22.97 6.89
CA GLU A 48 -6.90 -24.34 6.87
C GLU A 48 -7.19 -24.88 8.29
N GLY A 49 -6.43 -24.45 9.31
CA GLY A 49 -6.68 -24.80 10.71
C GLY A 49 -7.94 -24.14 11.27
N GLU A 50 -8.14 -22.86 10.97
CA GLU A 50 -9.29 -22.08 11.47
C GLU A 50 -10.60 -22.51 10.80
N GLU A 51 -10.57 -22.85 9.50
CA GLU A 51 -11.73 -23.39 8.77
C GLU A 51 -12.10 -24.80 9.23
N ALA A 52 -11.11 -25.64 9.54
CA ALA A 52 -11.33 -26.97 10.11
C ALA A 52 -11.95 -26.92 11.52
N ASP A 53 -11.54 -25.97 12.36
CA ASP A 53 -12.10 -25.80 13.71
C ASP A 53 -13.50 -25.16 13.67
N ALA A 54 -13.77 -24.24 12.73
CA ALA A 54 -15.11 -23.71 12.49
C ALA A 54 -16.10 -24.80 12.04
N LEU A 55 -15.68 -25.71 11.17
CA LEU A 55 -16.47 -26.88 10.75
C LEU A 55 -16.71 -27.87 11.90
N ARG A 56 -15.74 -28.06 12.80
CA ARG A 56 -15.89 -28.90 14.00
C ARG A 56 -16.92 -28.33 14.97
N HIS A 57 -16.92 -27.02 15.20
CA HIS A 57 -17.91 -26.35 16.06
C HIS A 57 -19.32 -26.34 15.44
N ALA A 58 -19.44 -26.21 14.12
CA ALA A 58 -20.73 -26.31 13.43
C ALA A 58 -21.35 -27.72 13.50
N THR A 59 -20.52 -28.75 13.63
CA THR A 59 -20.98 -30.15 13.68
C THR A 59 -21.45 -30.56 15.09
N TYR A 60 -20.85 -29.98 16.15
CA TYR A 60 -21.21 -30.29 17.54
C TYR A 60 -22.54 -29.68 18.02
N GLY A 61 -23.11 -28.71 17.29
CA GLY A 61 -24.39 -28.06 17.62
C GLY A 61 -25.66 -28.80 17.18
N LYS A 62 -25.56 -29.96 16.53
CA LYS A 62 -26.71 -30.74 16.03
C LYS A 62 -27.37 -31.63 17.11
N GLY A 63 -27.58 -31.09 18.31
CA GLY A 63 -28.31 -31.76 19.40
C GLY A 63 -29.69 -31.15 19.63
N ARG A 64 -30.75 -31.93 19.32
CA ARG A 64 -32.19 -31.68 19.59
C ARG A 64 -32.88 -30.56 18.80
N ARG A 65 -33.35 -30.92 17.60
CA ARG A 65 -34.46 -30.23 16.93
C ARG A 65 -35.78 -30.74 17.50
N GLN A 66 -36.47 -29.90 18.28
CA GLN A 66 -37.90 -30.09 18.55
C GLN A 66 -38.69 -29.69 17.30
N PRO A 67 -39.74 -30.43 16.89
CA PRO A 67 -40.56 -30.04 15.76
C PRO A 67 -41.56 -28.96 16.21
N LEU A 68 -41.24 -27.69 15.98
CA LEU A 68 -42.21 -26.61 16.14
C LEU A 68 -42.93 -26.40 14.80
N HIS A 69 -44.08 -27.05 14.64
CA HIS A 69 -45.06 -26.67 13.64
C HIS A 69 -45.69 -25.32 14.04
N ARG A 70 -45.33 -24.27 13.29
CA ARG A 70 -46.24 -23.15 13.02
C ARG A 70 -45.78 -22.48 11.73
N HIS A 71 -46.52 -22.71 10.64
CA HIS A 71 -46.45 -21.88 9.43
C HIS A 71 -46.93 -20.47 9.79
N THR A 72 -46.06 -19.69 10.42
CA THR A 72 -46.15 -18.25 10.34
C THR A 72 -45.50 -17.90 9.02
N GLN A 73 -46.28 -17.35 8.09
CA GLN A 73 -45.70 -16.73 6.90
C GLN A 73 -44.84 -15.59 7.41
N TRP A 74 -43.53 -15.79 7.45
CA TRP A 74 -42.56 -14.72 7.65
C TRP A 74 -42.59 -13.91 6.37
N SER A 75 -43.56 -12.99 6.29
CA SER A 75 -43.49 -11.89 5.35
C SER A 75 -42.20 -11.17 5.68
N TYR A 76 -41.21 -11.30 4.79
CA TYR A 76 -40.01 -10.47 4.77
C TYR A 76 -40.50 -9.05 4.49
N ALA A 77 -41.04 -8.38 5.52
CA ALA A 77 -41.30 -6.96 5.46
C ALA A 77 -39.91 -6.34 5.36
N SER A 78 -39.53 -5.94 4.14
CA SER A 78 -38.25 -5.33 3.84
C SER A 78 -38.13 -4.04 4.66
N ARG A 79 -37.60 -4.15 5.87
CA ARG A 79 -37.20 -3.00 6.70
C ARG A 79 -35.91 -2.36 6.19
N LEU A 80 -35.62 -2.52 4.89
CA LEU A 80 -34.50 -1.92 4.20
C LEU A 80 -34.97 -0.57 3.70
N THR A 81 -34.62 0.49 4.42
CA THR A 81 -34.70 1.84 3.86
C THR A 81 -33.78 1.90 2.62
N PRO A 82 -34.14 2.65 1.57
CA PRO A 82 -33.34 2.68 0.33
C PRO A 82 -31.90 3.11 0.57
N GLY A 83 -31.67 4.04 1.52
CA GLY A 83 -30.32 4.44 1.92
C GLY A 83 -29.49 3.32 2.56
N TRP A 84 -30.15 2.40 3.28
CA TRP A 84 -29.45 1.25 3.87
C TRP A 84 -29.12 0.18 2.83
N LEU A 85 -29.98 -0.02 1.84
CA LEU A 85 -29.68 -0.90 0.71
C LEU A 85 -28.44 -0.41 -0.05
N LEU A 86 -28.34 0.90 -0.32
CA LEU A 86 -27.16 1.49 -0.96
C LEU A 86 -25.89 1.24 -0.15
N TYR A 87 -25.98 1.33 1.17
CA TYR A 87 -24.86 1.05 2.07
C TYR A 87 -24.42 -0.42 2.01
N GLU A 88 -25.35 -1.37 2.05
CA GLU A 88 -25.04 -2.81 1.95
C GLU A 88 -24.41 -3.14 0.60
N VAL A 89 -24.94 -2.59 -0.50
CA VAL A 89 -24.37 -2.77 -1.84
C VAL A 89 -22.96 -2.17 -1.93
N ALA A 90 -22.74 -0.99 -1.34
CA ALA A 90 -21.41 -0.37 -1.29
C ALA A 90 -20.42 -1.25 -0.51
N GLN A 91 -20.83 -1.79 0.63
CA GLN A 91 -19.99 -2.67 1.45
C GLN A 91 -19.63 -3.96 0.70
N CYS A 92 -20.60 -4.59 0.05
CA CYS A 92 -20.34 -5.74 -0.82
C CYS A 92 -19.37 -5.38 -1.96
N GLY A 93 -19.55 -4.21 -2.57
CA GLY A 93 -18.66 -3.71 -3.63
C GLY A 93 -17.22 -3.55 -3.15
N VAL A 94 -17.01 -2.95 -1.96
CA VAL A 94 -15.67 -2.79 -1.37
C VAL A 94 -15.04 -4.14 -1.05
N GLN A 95 -15.79 -5.10 -0.50
CA GLN A 95 -15.27 -6.44 -0.22
C GLN A 95 -14.87 -7.18 -1.49
N VAL A 96 -15.70 -7.14 -2.53
CA VAL A 96 -15.37 -7.74 -3.84
C VAL A 96 -14.14 -7.08 -4.44
N ALA A 97 -14.01 -5.76 -4.35
CA ALA A 97 -12.82 -5.05 -4.79
C ALA A 97 -11.56 -5.47 -4.02
N ALA A 98 -11.64 -5.59 -2.70
CA ALA A 98 -10.53 -6.04 -1.86
C ALA A 98 -10.08 -7.47 -2.24
N VAL A 99 -11.03 -8.38 -2.44
CA VAL A 99 -10.74 -9.75 -2.90
C VAL A 99 -10.13 -9.76 -4.30
N ALA A 100 -10.62 -8.93 -5.22
CA ALA A 100 -10.07 -8.81 -6.57
C ALA A 100 -8.62 -8.30 -6.56
N VAL A 101 -8.31 -7.28 -5.77
CA VAL A 101 -6.93 -6.75 -5.62
C VAL A 101 -6.02 -7.82 -5.02
N TYR A 102 -6.48 -8.53 -3.98
CA TYR A 102 -5.72 -9.63 -3.39
C TYR A 102 -5.49 -10.78 -4.37
N PHE A 103 -6.49 -11.14 -5.16
CA PHE A 103 -6.38 -12.18 -6.18
C PHE A 103 -5.35 -11.81 -7.25
N VAL A 104 -5.36 -10.56 -7.74
CA VAL A 104 -4.34 -10.06 -8.68
C VAL A 104 -2.96 -10.10 -8.02
N TYR A 105 -2.85 -9.67 -6.77
CA TYR A 105 -1.60 -9.68 -6.03
C TYR A 105 -1.00 -11.10 -5.96
N VAL A 106 -1.79 -12.11 -5.57
CA VAL A 106 -1.31 -13.49 -5.43
C VAL A 106 -0.98 -14.12 -6.78
N THR A 107 -1.84 -13.95 -7.79
CA THR A 107 -1.71 -14.68 -9.06
C THR A 107 -0.74 -14.06 -10.06
N ARG A 108 -0.49 -12.75 -9.98
CA ARG A 108 0.32 -12.02 -10.98
C ARG A 108 1.65 -11.53 -10.46
N VAL A 109 1.81 -11.43 -9.14
CA VAL A 109 2.95 -10.71 -8.56
C VAL A 109 3.77 -11.60 -7.64
N VAL A 110 3.14 -12.47 -6.85
CA VAL A 110 3.84 -13.38 -5.93
C VAL A 110 4.35 -14.62 -6.68
N ASP A 111 5.49 -14.49 -7.35
CA ASP A 111 6.28 -15.62 -7.86
C ASP A 111 7.54 -15.78 -6.99
N SER A 112 7.71 -16.93 -6.34
CA SER A 112 8.84 -17.22 -5.43
C SER A 112 10.21 -17.18 -6.12
N ASP A 113 10.25 -17.53 -7.40
CA ASP A 113 11.50 -17.72 -8.16
C ASP A 113 12.12 -16.41 -8.66
N MET A 114 11.48 -15.27 -8.37
CA MET A 114 11.86 -13.98 -8.95
C MET A 114 12.85 -13.17 -8.10
N PHE A 115 13.05 -13.54 -6.84
CA PHE A 115 14.03 -12.89 -5.98
C PHE A 115 15.38 -13.62 -6.05
N SER A 116 16.12 -13.37 -7.14
CA SER A 116 17.49 -13.89 -7.26
C SER A 116 18.40 -13.23 -6.22
N THR A 117 19.27 -14.03 -5.61
CA THR A 117 20.28 -13.55 -4.65
C THR A 117 21.40 -12.75 -5.31
N SER A 118 21.58 -12.91 -6.63
CA SER A 118 22.59 -12.17 -7.38
C SER A 118 22.16 -11.94 -8.84
N PHE A 119 22.62 -10.83 -9.40
CA PHE A 119 22.45 -10.49 -10.82
C PHE A 119 23.84 -10.32 -11.45
N PRO A 120 24.12 -10.98 -12.59
CA PRO A 120 25.37 -10.81 -13.31
C PRO A 120 25.36 -9.49 -14.09
N ALA A 121 25.37 -8.36 -13.38
CA ALA A 121 25.41 -7.03 -13.99
C ALA A 121 26.83 -6.66 -14.46
N TYR A 122 27.84 -7.17 -13.77
CA TYR A 122 29.24 -6.88 -14.03
C TYR A 122 30.00 -8.08 -14.57
N ASP A 123 30.98 -7.78 -15.41
CA ASP A 123 31.74 -8.76 -16.19
C ASP A 123 32.51 -9.77 -15.33
N SER A 124 33.02 -9.32 -14.17
CA SER A 124 33.49 -10.21 -13.11
C SER A 124 33.50 -9.45 -11.77
N GLN A 125 32.97 -10.08 -10.72
CA GLN A 125 33.06 -9.54 -9.36
C GLN A 125 34.36 -9.98 -8.64
N ALA A 126 35.05 -11.00 -9.16
CA ALA A 126 36.22 -11.61 -8.50
C ALA A 126 37.53 -11.55 -9.32
N ALA A 127 37.46 -11.36 -10.65
CA ALA A 127 38.59 -11.59 -11.55
C ALA A 127 39.16 -10.31 -12.22
N ALA A 128 38.55 -9.13 -12.01
CA ALA A 128 38.91 -7.88 -12.68
C ALA A 128 39.43 -6.82 -11.67
N PRO A 129 40.72 -6.88 -11.27
CA PRO A 129 41.27 -6.01 -10.22
C PRO A 129 41.25 -4.51 -10.59
N ALA A 130 41.19 -4.15 -11.87
CA ALA A 130 41.23 -2.75 -12.32
C ALA A 130 39.91 -2.22 -12.89
N ARG A 131 38.86 -3.05 -13.06
CA ARG A 131 37.65 -2.69 -13.84
C ARG A 131 36.37 -3.36 -13.34
N TYR A 132 36.10 -3.22 -12.04
CA TYR A 132 34.97 -3.86 -11.35
C TYR A 132 33.59 -3.39 -11.87
N PHE A 133 33.44 -2.12 -12.26
CA PHE A 133 32.16 -1.54 -12.70
C PHE A 133 31.89 -1.69 -14.21
N LEU A 134 32.61 -2.54 -14.93
CA LEU A 134 32.31 -2.77 -16.34
C LEU A 134 31.08 -3.68 -16.48
N PRO A 135 30.10 -3.31 -17.34
CA PRO A 135 28.98 -4.17 -17.66
C PRO A 135 29.45 -5.53 -18.17
N ALA A 136 28.65 -6.57 -17.90
CA ALA A 136 28.87 -7.89 -18.45
C ALA A 136 29.02 -7.84 -19.98
N ARG A 137 29.80 -8.77 -20.54
CA ARG A 137 30.05 -8.85 -21.99
C ARG A 137 29.37 -10.09 -22.56
N LEU A 138 28.80 -9.94 -23.77
CA LEU A 138 28.20 -11.08 -24.47
C LEU A 138 29.26 -12.16 -24.71
N THR A 139 28.97 -13.40 -24.30
CA THR A 139 29.89 -14.55 -24.46
C THR A 139 29.58 -15.38 -25.70
N THR A 140 28.72 -14.89 -26.59
CA THR A 140 28.35 -15.61 -27.81
C THR A 140 29.50 -15.57 -28.82
N ALA A 141 29.80 -16.71 -29.45
CA ALA A 141 30.86 -16.79 -30.47
C ALA A 141 30.67 -15.80 -31.65
N THR A 142 29.42 -15.43 -31.95
CA THR A 142 29.06 -14.43 -32.95
C THR A 142 29.43 -13.00 -32.53
N ALA A 143 29.29 -12.66 -31.25
CA ALA A 143 29.67 -11.36 -30.69
C ALA A 143 31.19 -11.16 -30.68
N LEU A 144 31.96 -12.24 -30.57
CA LEU A 144 33.40 -12.19 -30.70
C LEU A 144 33.83 -12.04 -32.17
N ALA A 145 33.19 -12.76 -33.09
CA ALA A 145 33.48 -12.65 -34.52
C ALA A 145 33.21 -11.24 -35.06
N SER A 146 32.16 -10.57 -34.58
CA SER A 146 31.84 -9.18 -34.97
C SER A 146 32.77 -8.14 -34.32
N ALA A 147 33.28 -8.40 -33.11
CA ALA A 147 34.16 -7.47 -32.40
C ALA A 147 35.65 -7.60 -32.78
N ALA A 148 36.12 -8.82 -33.07
CA ALA A 148 37.54 -9.11 -33.31
C ALA A 148 37.86 -9.45 -34.78
N GLY A 149 36.86 -9.60 -35.66
CA GLY A 149 37.05 -9.98 -37.06
C GLY A 149 37.66 -11.38 -37.26
N VAL A 150 37.73 -12.19 -36.20
CA VAL A 150 38.38 -13.51 -36.18
C VAL A 150 37.57 -14.45 -35.28
N SER A 151 37.36 -15.70 -35.71
CA SER A 151 36.80 -16.77 -34.87
C SER A 151 37.84 -17.28 -33.87
N ALA A 152 38.04 -16.53 -32.79
CA ALA A 152 38.87 -16.90 -31.65
C ALA A 152 38.04 -17.56 -30.52
N PRO A 153 38.64 -18.20 -29.51
CA PRO A 153 37.94 -18.58 -28.29
C PRO A 153 37.51 -17.34 -27.49
N VAL A 154 36.32 -17.39 -26.87
CA VAL A 154 35.78 -16.27 -26.06
C VAL A 154 36.71 -15.99 -24.88
N PRO A 155 37.23 -14.75 -24.73
CA PRO A 155 38.15 -14.41 -23.64
C PRO A 155 37.52 -14.63 -22.26
N LEU A 156 38.29 -15.20 -21.34
CA LEU A 156 37.89 -15.39 -19.94
C LEU A 156 37.65 -14.05 -19.24
N ALA A 157 36.90 -14.09 -18.14
CA ALA A 157 36.59 -12.91 -17.37
C ALA A 157 37.83 -12.20 -16.82
N GLY A 158 37.95 -10.90 -17.12
CA GLY A 158 39.14 -10.10 -16.79
C GLY A 158 40.31 -10.21 -17.77
N ALA A 159 40.23 -11.05 -18.82
CA ALA A 159 41.28 -11.19 -19.81
C ALA A 159 41.39 -9.99 -20.77
N ALA A 160 42.59 -9.78 -21.32
CA ALA A 160 42.83 -8.76 -22.33
C ALA A 160 41.92 -8.98 -23.56
N GLY A 161 41.34 -7.90 -24.08
CA GLY A 161 40.43 -7.94 -25.24
C GLY A 161 38.96 -8.21 -24.91
N ARG A 162 38.61 -8.65 -23.68
CA ARG A 162 37.20 -8.89 -23.30
C ARG A 162 36.32 -7.64 -23.37
N TRP A 163 36.90 -6.46 -23.17
CA TRP A 163 36.21 -5.16 -23.23
C TRP A 163 35.77 -4.76 -24.65
N ALA A 164 36.32 -5.38 -25.68
CA ALA A 164 35.94 -5.11 -27.08
C ALA A 164 34.61 -5.77 -27.47
N LEU A 165 34.15 -6.79 -26.72
CA LEU A 165 32.88 -7.45 -26.98
C LEU A 165 31.70 -6.51 -26.65
N PRO A 166 30.55 -6.63 -27.34
CA PRO A 166 29.39 -5.83 -27.02
C PRO A 166 28.93 -6.05 -25.57
N PRO A 167 28.43 -5.00 -24.90
CA PRO A 167 27.92 -5.11 -23.54
C PRO A 167 26.63 -5.92 -23.50
N ASP A 168 26.52 -6.81 -22.51
CA ASP A 168 25.32 -7.52 -22.12
C ASP A 168 24.66 -6.78 -20.95
N MET A 169 23.45 -6.29 -21.17
CA MET A 169 22.66 -5.56 -20.18
C MET A 169 21.59 -6.45 -19.53
N ALA A 170 21.52 -7.74 -19.86
CA ALA A 170 20.47 -8.64 -19.37
C ALA A 170 20.43 -8.72 -17.84
N GLY A 171 21.58 -8.82 -17.17
CA GLY A 171 21.65 -8.85 -15.71
C GLY A 171 21.12 -7.57 -15.05
N LEU A 172 21.39 -6.41 -15.65
CA LEU A 172 20.92 -5.11 -15.15
C LEU A 172 19.42 -4.91 -15.42
N GLN A 173 18.93 -5.37 -16.57
CA GLN A 173 17.49 -5.39 -16.90
C GLN A 173 16.70 -6.31 -15.98
N GLN A 174 17.24 -7.48 -15.62
CA GLN A 174 16.63 -8.40 -14.65
C GLN A 174 16.54 -7.77 -13.25
N ALA A 175 17.60 -7.10 -12.80
CA ALA A 175 17.57 -6.36 -11.54
C ALA A 175 16.54 -5.21 -11.57
N ALA A 176 16.46 -4.46 -12.66
CA ALA A 176 15.45 -3.40 -12.82
C ALA A 176 14.02 -3.95 -12.81
N ALA A 177 13.77 -5.07 -13.50
CA ALA A 177 12.46 -5.73 -13.52
C ALA A 177 12.07 -6.24 -12.11
N MET A 178 13.02 -6.77 -11.35
CA MET A 178 12.80 -7.18 -9.95
C MET A 178 12.40 -5.98 -9.08
N PHE A 179 13.09 -4.84 -9.18
CA PHE A 179 12.72 -3.64 -8.41
C PHE A 179 11.37 -3.06 -8.82
N GLN A 180 11.04 -3.06 -10.12
CA GLN A 180 9.73 -2.63 -10.61
C GLN A 180 8.61 -3.53 -10.09
N ARG A 181 8.80 -4.85 -10.07
CA ARG A 181 7.83 -5.78 -9.48
C ARG A 181 7.70 -5.60 -7.97
N ALA A 182 8.80 -5.41 -7.25
CA ALA A 182 8.76 -5.11 -5.81
C ALA A 182 7.98 -3.82 -5.52
N GLN A 183 8.04 -2.82 -6.42
CA GLN A 183 7.19 -1.63 -6.35
C GLN A 183 5.71 -1.98 -6.56
N GLN A 184 5.39 -2.77 -7.58
CA GLN A 184 4.01 -3.20 -7.83
C GLN A 184 3.43 -4.03 -6.68
N MET A 185 4.23 -4.91 -6.06
CA MET A 185 3.84 -5.67 -4.86
C MET A 185 3.46 -4.75 -3.72
N ALA A 186 4.31 -3.74 -3.45
CA ALA A 186 4.09 -2.75 -2.41
C ALA A 186 2.80 -1.96 -2.66
N ASP A 187 2.62 -1.45 -3.87
CA ASP A 187 1.47 -0.61 -4.21
C ASP A 187 0.15 -1.39 -4.07
N LEU A 188 0.09 -2.61 -4.62
CA LEU A 188 -1.10 -3.47 -4.48
C LEU A 188 -1.37 -3.84 -3.02
N TYR A 189 -0.32 -4.08 -2.22
CA TYR A 189 -0.48 -4.38 -0.81
C TYR A 189 -1.03 -3.19 -0.02
N VAL A 190 -0.56 -1.97 -0.30
CA VAL A 190 -1.10 -0.74 0.28
C VAL A 190 -2.57 -0.58 -0.08
N TRP A 191 -2.92 -0.75 -1.36
CA TRP A 191 -4.32 -0.67 -1.82
C TRP A 191 -5.21 -1.71 -1.15
N TYR A 192 -4.75 -2.95 -1.05
CA TYR A 192 -5.45 -3.99 -0.30
C TYR A 192 -5.66 -3.59 1.16
N GLY A 193 -4.63 -3.09 1.84
CA GLY A 193 -4.73 -2.64 3.24
C GLY A 193 -5.73 -1.50 3.43
N VAL A 194 -5.76 -0.52 2.50
CA VAL A 194 -6.73 0.58 2.52
C VAL A 194 -8.14 0.06 2.31
N LEU A 195 -8.38 -0.77 1.28
CA LEU A 195 -9.69 -1.34 1.00
C LEU A 195 -10.20 -2.21 2.15
N GLN A 196 -9.32 -3.02 2.74
CA GLN A 196 -9.63 -3.86 3.90
C GLN A 196 -9.95 -3.01 5.13
N GLY A 197 -9.19 -1.94 5.38
CA GLY A 197 -9.47 -0.99 6.46
C GLY A 197 -10.84 -0.34 6.32
N VAL A 198 -11.18 0.12 5.10
CA VAL A 198 -12.51 0.68 4.80
C VAL A 198 -13.61 -0.37 4.98
N ALA A 199 -13.40 -1.60 4.49
CA ALA A 199 -14.36 -2.69 4.65
C ALA A 199 -14.62 -3.01 6.14
N LEU A 200 -13.58 -3.03 6.97
CA LEU A 200 -13.70 -3.25 8.41
C LEU A 200 -14.41 -2.10 9.13
N LEU A 201 -14.10 -0.85 8.78
CA LEU A 201 -14.82 0.32 9.32
C LEU A 201 -16.30 0.29 8.94
N MET A 202 -16.62 -0.10 7.71
CA MET A 202 -18.00 -0.26 7.27
C MET A 202 -18.71 -1.41 8.00
N LEU A 203 -17.99 -2.51 8.28
CA LEU A 203 -18.53 -3.63 9.07
C LEU A 203 -18.78 -3.19 10.52
N LEU A 204 -17.94 -2.33 11.10
CA LEU A 204 -18.15 -1.77 12.44
C LEU A 204 -19.48 -1.00 12.52
N VAL A 205 -19.83 -0.20 11.51
CA VAL A 205 -21.13 0.49 11.44
C VAL A 205 -22.29 -0.53 11.39
N PHE A 206 -22.11 -1.63 10.67
CA PHE A 206 -23.08 -2.72 10.66
C PHE A 206 -23.24 -3.35 12.05
N ALA A 207 -22.13 -3.58 12.76
CA ALA A 207 -22.13 -4.09 14.12
C ALA A 207 -22.85 -3.13 15.08
N ILE A 208 -22.62 -1.82 14.97
CA ILE A 208 -23.30 -0.79 15.77
C ILE A 208 -24.82 -0.85 15.56
N LYS A 209 -25.27 -0.97 14.31
CA LYS A 209 -26.71 -1.14 14.02
C LYS A 209 -27.24 -2.43 14.64
N TYR A 210 -26.50 -3.52 14.55
CA TYR A 210 -26.90 -4.78 15.15
C TYR A 210 -27.04 -4.68 16.67
N ILE A 211 -26.16 -3.92 17.36
CA ILE A 211 -26.23 -3.74 18.82
C ILE A 211 -27.47 -2.95 19.28
N SER A 212 -28.19 -2.26 18.37
CA SER A 212 -29.40 -1.48 18.68
C SER A 212 -30.65 -2.27 19.08
N PHE A 213 -30.55 -3.59 19.35
CA PHE A 213 -31.65 -4.38 19.91
C PHE A 213 -32.13 -3.88 21.29
N GLN A 214 -31.27 -3.22 22.06
CA GLN A 214 -31.65 -2.68 23.37
C GLN A 214 -32.41 -1.34 23.22
N PRO A 215 -33.62 -1.20 23.81
CA PRO A 215 -34.43 0.01 23.64
C PRO A 215 -33.76 1.28 24.17
N ARG A 216 -32.91 1.16 25.21
CA ARG A 216 -32.15 2.30 25.77
C ARG A 216 -31.07 2.82 24.82
N LEU A 217 -30.34 1.92 24.15
CA LEU A 217 -29.27 2.27 23.21
C LEU A 217 -29.84 2.70 21.84
N ALA A 218 -30.96 2.12 21.41
CA ALA A 218 -31.66 2.55 20.20
C ALA A 218 -32.16 4.00 20.28
N LEU A 219 -32.54 4.47 21.47
CA LEU A 219 -32.95 5.87 21.67
C LEU A 219 -31.79 6.84 21.40
N ILE A 220 -30.57 6.51 21.83
CA ILE A 220 -29.36 7.31 21.58
C ILE A 220 -29.09 7.42 20.07
N PHE A 221 -29.19 6.32 19.32
CA PHE A 221 -29.00 6.37 17.87
C PHE A 221 -30.09 7.16 17.16
N LYS A 222 -31.33 7.14 17.66
CA LYS A 222 -32.41 7.96 17.10
C LYS A 222 -32.20 9.45 17.34
N THR A 223 -31.76 9.85 18.53
CA THR A 223 -31.47 11.25 18.82
C THR A 223 -30.23 11.73 18.06
N LEU A 224 -29.19 10.88 17.94
CA LEU A 224 -28.02 11.18 17.12
C LEU A 224 -28.38 11.32 15.63
N ALA A 225 -29.21 10.43 15.09
CA ALA A 225 -29.68 10.51 13.71
C ALA A 225 -30.54 11.74 13.45
N ALA A 226 -31.36 12.16 14.42
CA ALA A 226 -32.13 13.39 14.33
C ALA A 226 -31.24 14.64 14.32
N MET A 227 -30.17 14.67 15.13
CA MET A 227 -29.22 15.79 15.16
C MET A 227 -28.24 15.79 13.99
N ALA A 228 -28.12 14.68 13.24
CA ALA A 228 -27.16 14.55 12.15
C ALA A 228 -27.39 15.58 11.04
N GLN A 229 -28.65 15.93 10.74
CA GLN A 229 -28.95 16.92 9.69
C GLN A 229 -28.41 18.30 10.04
N ASP A 230 -28.63 18.76 11.29
CA ASP A 230 -28.14 20.06 11.75
C ASP A 230 -26.62 20.09 11.82
N LEU A 231 -26.00 18.98 12.26
CA LEU A 231 -24.54 18.82 12.25
C LEU A 231 -23.96 18.87 10.83
N MET A 232 -24.63 18.26 9.85
CA MET A 232 -24.20 18.29 8.45
C MET A 232 -24.21 19.70 7.86
N HIS A 233 -25.24 20.49 8.18
CA HIS A 233 -25.29 21.89 7.75
C HIS A 233 -24.18 22.72 8.39
N PHE A 234 -23.99 22.58 9.71
CA PHE A 234 -22.90 23.24 10.43
C PHE A 234 -21.53 22.85 9.86
N LEU A 235 -21.31 21.56 9.60
CA LEU A 235 -20.07 21.04 9.02
C LEU A 235 -19.80 21.65 7.63
N ALA A 236 -20.82 21.79 6.79
CA ALA A 236 -20.68 22.41 5.47
C ALA A 236 -20.24 23.88 5.57
N VAL A 237 -20.89 24.66 6.44
CA VAL A 237 -20.51 26.07 6.67
C VAL A 237 -19.10 26.18 7.24
N TYR A 238 -18.76 25.34 8.22
CA TYR A 238 -17.41 25.28 8.81
C TYR A 238 -16.33 24.95 7.76
N LEU A 239 -16.59 23.99 6.87
CA LEU A 239 -15.65 23.60 5.83
C LEU A 239 -15.42 24.75 4.84
N VAL A 240 -16.49 25.42 4.39
CA VAL A 240 -16.37 26.58 3.49
C VAL A 240 -15.54 27.69 4.13
N MET A 241 -15.83 28.05 5.38
CA MET A 241 -15.05 29.07 6.11
C MET A 241 -13.59 28.66 6.26
N THR A 242 -13.33 27.39 6.59
CA THR A 242 -11.97 26.86 6.74
C THR A 242 -11.21 26.92 5.41
N VAL A 243 -11.82 26.53 4.30
CA VAL A 243 -11.19 26.59 2.97
C VAL A 243 -10.87 28.02 2.56
N CYS A 244 -11.77 28.98 2.79
CA CYS A 244 -11.48 30.39 2.55
C CYS A 244 -10.26 30.88 3.35
N LEU A 245 -10.17 30.51 4.62
CA LEU A 245 -9.02 30.88 5.46
C LEU A 245 -7.72 30.19 5.02
N VAL A 246 -7.78 28.91 4.62
CA VAL A 246 -6.63 28.17 4.08
C VAL A 246 -6.11 28.84 2.81
N LEU A 247 -6.99 29.28 1.91
CA LEU A 247 -6.58 30.00 0.70
C LEU A 247 -5.84 31.30 1.04
N CYS A 248 -6.36 32.09 1.98
CA CYS A 248 -5.66 33.28 2.47
C CYS A 248 -4.30 32.93 3.10
N LEU A 249 -4.23 31.85 3.87
CA LEU A 249 -3.01 31.40 4.55
C LEU A 249 -1.92 30.99 3.54
N VAL A 250 -2.28 30.23 2.50
CA VAL A 250 -1.35 29.81 1.43
C VAL A 250 -0.85 31.03 0.64
N VAL A 251 -1.73 31.99 0.32
CA VAL A 251 -1.33 33.18 -0.44
C VAL A 251 -0.38 34.08 0.37
N VAL A 252 -0.64 34.28 1.66
CA VAL A 252 0.15 35.19 2.50
C VAL A 252 1.44 34.54 3.00
N PHE A 253 1.39 33.28 3.45
CA PHE A 253 2.49 32.62 4.14
C PHE A 253 3.12 31.46 3.35
N GLY A 254 2.50 30.99 2.27
CA GLY A 254 3.01 29.89 1.44
C GLY A 254 4.43 30.11 0.91
N PRO A 255 4.83 31.33 0.47
CA PRO A 255 6.21 31.58 0.04
C PRO A 255 7.25 31.55 1.17
N ARG A 256 6.82 31.68 2.44
CA ARG A 256 7.72 31.79 3.60
C ARG A 256 7.78 30.51 4.43
N VAL A 257 6.74 29.69 4.36
CA VAL A 257 6.57 28.50 5.20
C VAL A 257 6.29 27.30 4.28
N SER A 258 7.25 26.37 4.21
CA SER A 258 7.13 25.19 3.36
C SER A 258 5.92 24.32 3.69
N THR A 259 5.51 24.25 4.96
CA THR A 259 4.31 23.49 5.40
C THR A 259 2.99 24.12 4.97
N LEU A 260 3.00 25.37 4.49
CA LEU A 260 1.84 26.11 3.99
C LEU A 260 1.89 26.32 2.47
N SER A 261 2.86 25.72 1.79
CA SER A 261 3.04 25.86 0.34
C SER A 261 2.00 25.07 -0.46
N SER A 262 1.50 23.96 0.08
CA SER A 262 0.48 23.12 -0.55
C SER A 262 -0.89 23.32 0.13
N LEU A 263 -1.96 23.27 -0.66
CA LEU A 263 -3.33 23.44 -0.13
C LEU A 263 -3.70 22.32 0.85
N GLY A 264 -3.27 21.08 0.56
CA GLY A 264 -3.53 19.92 1.42
C GLY A 264 -2.85 20.06 2.79
N ASP A 265 -1.56 20.39 2.82
CA ASP A 265 -0.82 20.54 4.06
C ASP A 265 -1.29 21.78 4.83
N ALA A 266 -1.63 22.87 4.15
CA ALA A 266 -2.21 24.05 4.77
C ALA A 266 -3.59 23.77 5.38
N LEU A 267 -4.43 22.95 4.74
CA LEU A 267 -5.72 22.53 5.29
C LEU A 267 -5.56 21.65 6.53
N LEU A 268 -4.63 20.69 6.50
CA LEU A 268 -4.31 19.87 7.67
C LEU A 268 -3.79 20.71 8.83
N ASN A 269 -2.86 21.64 8.56
CA ASN A 269 -2.35 22.58 9.55
C ASN A 269 -3.45 23.47 10.13
N MET A 270 -4.39 23.95 9.30
CA MET A 270 -5.51 24.79 9.76
C MET A 270 -6.50 23.99 10.62
N LEU A 271 -6.79 22.73 10.26
CA LEU A 271 -7.63 21.86 11.07
C LEU A 271 -6.97 21.52 12.41
N GLN A 272 -5.66 21.25 12.41
CA GLN A 272 -4.89 21.03 13.64
C GLN A 272 -4.88 22.27 14.53
N ALA A 273 -4.68 23.46 13.94
CA ALA A 273 -4.74 24.72 14.65
C ALA A 273 -6.12 24.98 15.30
N ASN A 274 -7.21 24.76 14.56
CA ASN A 274 -8.57 25.01 15.04
C ASN A 274 -9.05 23.98 16.07
N LEU A 275 -8.74 22.70 15.87
CA LEU A 275 -9.30 21.59 16.67
C LEU A 275 -8.39 21.16 17.82
N LEU A 276 -7.08 21.10 17.57
CA LEU A 276 -6.09 20.58 18.52
C LEU A 276 -5.28 21.69 19.19
N HIS A 277 -5.43 22.94 18.72
CA HIS A 277 -4.64 24.09 19.18
C HIS A 277 -3.12 23.85 19.11
N ASP A 278 -2.68 23.02 18.17
CA ASP A 278 -1.26 22.75 17.93
C ASP A 278 -0.85 23.33 16.58
N PHE A 279 0.14 24.22 16.60
CA PHE A 279 0.63 24.93 15.43
C PHE A 279 2.01 24.39 15.04
N ILE A 280 2.05 23.55 13.99
CA ILE A 280 3.28 22.92 13.51
C ILE A 280 4.28 23.96 12.95
N GLY A 281 3.82 25.14 12.55
CA GLY A 281 4.64 26.20 11.96
C GLY A 281 5.25 27.24 12.91
N MET A 282 4.88 27.28 14.21
CA MET A 282 5.37 28.32 15.14
C MET A 282 6.56 27.89 16.02
N ARG A 283 6.85 26.60 16.16
CA ARG A 283 8.02 26.16 16.96
C ARG A 283 9.36 26.52 16.33
N THR A 284 9.40 26.86 15.05
CA THR A 284 10.62 27.29 14.33
C THR A 284 10.86 28.80 14.35
N TYR A 285 9.90 29.63 14.77
CA TYR A 285 10.06 31.09 14.86
C TYR A 285 10.44 31.58 16.27
N GLN A 286 10.71 30.69 17.21
CA GLN A 286 11.45 31.06 18.43
C GLN A 286 12.95 31.16 18.10
N VAL A 287 13.28 32.16 17.28
CA VAL A 287 14.65 32.64 17.10
C VAL A 287 15.02 33.42 18.36
N ARG A 288 16.03 32.92 19.06
CA ARG A 288 17.00 33.78 19.74
C ARG A 288 17.99 34.29 18.69
#